data_AF-F2F2V4-F1
#
_entry.id   AF-F2F2V4-F1
#
_cell.length_a   1.000
_cell.length_b   1.000
_cell.length_c   1.000
_cell.angle_alpha   90.00
_cell.angle_beta   90.00
_cell.angle_gamma   90.00
#
_symmetry.space_group_name_H-M   'P 1'
#
loop_
_entity.id
_entity.type
_entity.pdbx_description
1 polymer ?
#
loop_
_entity_poly.entity_id
_entity_poly.type
_entity_poly.pdbx_seq_one_letter_code
_entity_poly.pdbx_strand_id
1 'polypeptide(L)'
;MDRKLLINVDLQFFAGEKTEKATPKKRQDSRKKGQVLKSQDVTAAVLLLLSFFFLLFFAPFMYEGMKDFLLQALNRNMLIETLNAETVMDMYVESIKEMAIIVLPIMVIAIIAGIGANFFQFGLLFTTETLKIDLKKWIRLKGSKRLFLYVQSSI
;
A
#
# COMPACT_ATOMS: atom_id res chain seq x y z
N MET A 1 -37.56 37.54 23.61
CA MET A 1 -38.77 36.91 23.04
C MET A 1 -38.47 35.43 22.89
N ASP A 2 -38.70 34.68 23.96
CA ASP A 2 -38.16 33.33 24.16
C ASP A 2 -39.19 32.28 23.70
N ARG A 3 -39.02 31.71 22.50
CA ARG A 3 -39.85 30.57 22.06
C ARG A 3 -39.16 29.28 22.46
N LYS A 4 -39.53 28.75 23.64
CA LYS A 4 -39.23 27.36 24.01
C LYS A 4 -39.95 26.41 23.04
N LEU A 5 -39.19 25.76 22.17
CA LEU A 5 -39.65 24.63 21.36
C LEU A 5 -40.03 23.48 22.32
N LEU A 6 -41.32 23.10 22.33
CA LEU A 6 -41.90 22.12 23.26
C LEU A 6 -41.62 20.64 22.90
N ILE A 7 -40.71 20.38 21.95
CA ILE A 7 -40.41 19.02 21.50
C ILE A 7 -38.88 18.85 21.47
N ASN A 8 -38.35 18.11 22.43
CA ASN A 8 -36.98 17.59 22.38
C ASN A 8 -36.92 16.48 21.33
N VAL A 9 -36.77 16.85 20.05
CA VAL A 9 -36.48 15.89 18.99
C VAL A 9 -35.01 15.52 19.09
N ASP A 10 -34.72 14.33 19.57
CA ASP A 10 -33.36 13.81 19.63
C ASP A 10 -32.89 13.46 18.21
N LEU A 11 -32.15 14.39 17.60
CA LEU A 11 -31.64 14.32 16.23
C LEU A 11 -30.71 13.12 16.01
N GLN A 12 -30.26 12.44 17.08
CA GLN A 12 -29.46 11.22 17.02
C GLN A 12 -30.21 10.04 16.40
N PHE A 13 -31.55 9.97 16.51
CA PHE A 13 -32.34 8.91 15.85
C PHE A 13 -32.38 9.04 14.32
N PHE A 14 -32.15 10.24 13.78
CA PHE A 14 -32.10 10.51 12.35
C PHE A 14 -30.67 10.57 11.80
N ALA A 15 -29.66 10.69 12.69
CA ALA A 15 -28.27 10.42 12.35
C ALA A 15 -28.16 8.91 12.07
N GLY A 16 -28.28 8.54 10.79
CA GLY A 16 -28.36 7.16 10.29
C GLY A 16 -27.09 6.32 10.50
N GLU A 17 -26.53 6.31 11.70
CA GLU A 17 -25.61 5.29 12.15
C GLU A 17 -26.40 4.01 12.32
N LYS A 18 -26.22 3.09 11.37
CA LYS A 18 -26.84 1.76 11.40
C LYS A 18 -26.28 1.01 12.61
N THR A 19 -27.00 1.07 13.73
CA THR A 19 -26.66 0.41 15.01
C THR A 19 -26.85 -1.11 14.97
N GLU A 20 -27.55 -1.63 13.96
CA GLU A 20 -27.69 -3.08 13.76
C GLU A 20 -26.48 -3.70 13.05
N LYS A 21 -25.94 -4.77 13.65
CA LYS A 21 -24.93 -5.63 13.03
C LYS A 21 -25.46 -6.13 11.67
N ALA A 22 -24.68 -5.95 10.62
CA ALA A 22 -25.04 -6.45 9.29
C ALA A 22 -25.39 -7.94 9.35
N THR A 23 -26.59 -8.30 8.88
CA THR A 23 -27.06 -9.69 8.81
C THR A 23 -26.08 -10.55 8.02
N PRO A 24 -25.99 -11.87 8.32
CA PRO A 24 -25.02 -12.78 7.70
C PRO A 24 -25.05 -12.74 6.16
N LYS A 25 -26.26 -12.66 5.58
CA LYS A 25 -26.50 -12.52 4.13
C LYS A 25 -25.89 -11.24 3.57
N LYS A 26 -26.09 -10.11 4.25
CA LYS A 26 -25.56 -8.80 3.84
C LYS A 26 -24.03 -8.74 3.91
N ARG A 27 -23.41 -9.40 4.91
CA ARG A 27 -21.95 -9.55 5.00
C ARG A 27 -21.38 -10.39 3.86
N GLN A 28 -22.02 -11.52 3.53
CA GLN A 28 -21.61 -12.35 2.40
C GLN A 28 -21.75 -11.62 1.06
N ASP A 29 -22.84 -10.88 0.84
CA ASP A 29 -23.05 -10.12 -0.39
C ASP A 29 -22.04 -8.97 -0.53
N SER A 30 -21.74 -8.24 0.56
CA SER A 30 -20.65 -7.24 0.58
C SER A 30 -19.30 -7.87 0.29
N ARG A 31 -19.03 -9.06 0.83
CA ARG A 31 -17.79 -9.81 0.58
C ARG A 31 -17.69 -10.25 -0.89
N LYS A 32 -18.77 -10.77 -1.50
CA LYS A 32 -18.85 -11.11 -2.94
C LYS A 32 -18.59 -9.90 -3.85
N LYS A 33 -19.07 -8.71 -3.43
CA LYS A 33 -18.81 -7.41 -4.07
C LYS A 33 -17.39 -6.86 -3.84
N GLY A 34 -16.53 -7.58 -3.11
CA GLY A 34 -15.18 -7.15 -2.73
C GLY A 34 -15.13 -6.05 -1.67
N GLN A 35 -16.26 -5.69 -1.07
CA GLN A 35 -16.35 -4.69 -0.01
C GLN A 35 -16.16 -5.38 1.35
N VAL A 36 -14.92 -5.74 1.65
CA VAL A 36 -14.56 -6.28 2.96
C VAL A 36 -14.19 -5.14 3.90
N LEU A 37 -14.65 -5.23 5.16
CA LEU A 37 -14.24 -4.30 6.20
C LEU A 37 -12.72 -4.45 6.43
N LYS A 38 -11.97 -3.41 6.08
CA LYS A 38 -10.53 -3.30 6.31
C LYS A 38 -10.32 -2.34 7.47
N SER A 39 -9.82 -2.84 8.61
CA SER A 39 -9.35 -1.96 9.68
C SER A 39 -8.05 -1.29 9.22
N GLN A 40 -8.07 0.04 9.11
CA GLN A 40 -6.89 0.80 8.69
C GLN A 40 -5.75 0.64 9.71
N ASP A 41 -6.06 0.67 11.01
CA ASP A 41 -5.07 0.55 12.07
C ASP A 41 -4.40 -0.84 12.08
N VAL A 42 -5.19 -1.90 11.93
CA VAL A 42 -4.64 -3.27 11.84
C VAL A 42 -3.80 -3.44 10.58
N THR A 43 -4.22 -2.84 9.46
CA THR A 43 -3.42 -2.87 8.22
C THR A 43 -2.08 -2.17 8.41
N ALA A 44 -2.09 -0.97 9.01
CA ALA A 44 -0.88 -0.19 9.24
C ALA A 44 0.09 -0.91 10.18
N ALA A 45 -0.42 -1.48 11.28
CA ALA A 45 0.40 -2.24 12.22
C ALA A 45 1.04 -3.48 11.57
N VAL A 46 0.27 -4.26 10.80
CA VAL A 46 0.79 -5.44 10.09
C VAL A 46 1.83 -5.04 9.04
N LEU A 47 1.59 -3.97 8.27
CA LEU A 47 2.54 -3.50 7.28
C LEU A 47 3.86 -3.06 7.92
N LEU A 48 3.79 -2.34 9.04
CA LEU A 48 4.97 -1.89 9.78
C LEU A 48 5.77 -3.07 10.33
N LEU A 49 5.08 -4.06 10.92
CA LEU A 49 5.69 -5.28 11.44
C LEU A 49 6.34 -6.13 10.34
N LEU A 50 5.68 -6.28 9.18
CA LEU A 50 6.27 -6.95 8.01
C LEU A 50 7.49 -6.21 7.48
N SER A 51 7.45 -4.87 7.44
CA SER A 51 8.57 -4.05 7.00
C SER A 51 9.77 -4.18 7.95
N PHE A 52 9.50 -4.25 9.25
CA PHE A 52 10.52 -4.47 10.27
C PHE A 52 11.20 -5.84 10.11
N PHE A 53 10.42 -6.92 9.98
CA PHE A 53 10.99 -8.26 9.75
C PHE A 53 11.75 -8.34 8.43
N PHE A 54 11.22 -7.72 7.37
CA PHE A 54 11.90 -7.64 6.09
C PHE A 54 13.29 -7.01 6.27
N LEU A 55 13.38 -5.84 6.90
CA LEU A 55 14.68 -5.20 7.15
C LEU A 55 15.59 -6.07 8.02
N LEU A 56 15.07 -6.68 9.08
CA LEU A 56 15.87 -7.47 10.02
C LEU A 56 16.53 -8.68 9.36
N PHE A 57 15.82 -9.38 8.48
CA PHE A 57 16.35 -10.57 7.80
C PHE A 57 17.12 -10.23 6.51
N PHE A 58 16.76 -9.16 5.80
CA PHE A 58 17.37 -8.81 4.51
C PHE A 58 18.50 -7.78 4.59
N ALA A 59 18.64 -7.04 5.71
CA ALA A 59 19.71 -6.07 5.87
C ALA A 59 21.12 -6.65 5.67
N PRO A 60 21.47 -7.86 6.18
CA PRO A 60 22.80 -8.44 5.95
C PRO A 60 23.07 -8.69 4.46
N PHE A 61 22.11 -9.29 3.75
CA PHE A 61 22.21 -9.56 2.31
C PHE A 61 22.36 -8.27 1.50
N MET A 62 21.58 -7.23 1.82
CA MET A 62 21.69 -5.92 1.18
C MET A 62 23.06 -5.29 1.44
N TYR A 63 23.54 -5.37 2.68
CA TYR A 63 24.83 -4.83 3.07
C TYR A 63 25.98 -5.51 2.32
N GLU A 64 25.98 -6.84 2.26
CA GLU A 64 26.99 -7.61 1.52
C GLU A 64 26.98 -7.25 0.04
N GLY A 65 25.81 -7.22 -0.60
CA GLY A 65 25.68 -6.83 -1.99
C GLY A 65 26.19 -5.41 -2.28
N MET A 66 25.86 -4.44 -1.43
CA MET A 66 26.36 -3.06 -1.57
C MET A 66 27.87 -2.96 -1.37
N LYS A 67 28.41 -3.72 -0.40
CA LYS A 67 29.85 -3.78 -0.13
C LYS A 67 30.61 -4.35 -1.33
N ASP A 68 30.12 -5.45 -1.89
CA ASP A 68 30.77 -6.13 -3.00
C ASP A 68 30.73 -5.29 -4.28
N PHE A 69 29.59 -4.65 -4.56
CA PHE A 69 29.47 -3.67 -5.66
C PHE A 69 30.47 -2.51 -5.51
N LEU A 70 30.61 -1.96 -4.30
CA LEU A 70 31.55 -0.88 -4.04
C LEU A 70 33.01 -1.34 -4.20
N LEU A 71 33.36 -2.51 -3.67
CA LEU A 71 34.70 -3.08 -3.83
C LEU A 71 35.04 -3.36 -5.28
N GLN A 72 34.07 -3.83 -6.07
CA GLN A 72 34.29 -4.07 -7.49
C GLN A 72 34.49 -2.76 -8.26
N ALA A 73 33.69 -1.73 -7.94
CA ALA A 73 33.86 -0.40 -8.51
C ALA A 73 35.22 0.24 -8.15
N LEU A 74 35.71 0.06 -6.93
CA LEU A 74 36.97 0.66 -6.50
C LEU A 74 38.20 -0.14 -6.93
N ASN A 75 38.16 -1.46 -6.88
CA ASN A 75 39.33 -2.29 -7.15
C ASN A 75 39.46 -2.70 -8.61
N ARG A 76 38.36 -2.95 -9.32
CA ARG A 76 38.41 -3.52 -10.67
C ARG A 76 38.29 -2.45 -11.75
N ASN A 77 37.36 -1.51 -11.57
CA ASN A 77 37.12 -0.46 -12.55
C ASN A 77 38.19 0.64 -12.54
N MET A 78 38.83 0.88 -11.38
CA MET A 78 39.86 1.91 -11.25
C MET A 78 41.24 1.47 -11.77
N LEU A 79 41.45 0.17 -11.98
CA LEU A 79 42.68 -0.41 -12.54
C LEU A 79 42.65 -0.51 -14.08
N ILE A 80 41.57 -0.07 -14.72
CA ILE A 80 41.44 -0.11 -16.18
C ILE A 80 42.27 1.02 -16.78
N GLU A 81 43.37 0.67 -17.44
CA GLU A 81 44.32 1.64 -18.01
C GLU A 81 43.78 2.32 -19.29
N THR A 82 42.86 1.68 -20.02
CA THR A 82 42.30 2.21 -21.27
C THR A 82 40.78 2.16 -21.29
N LEU A 83 40.14 3.33 -21.34
CA LEU A 83 38.70 3.48 -21.51
C LEU A 83 38.34 3.48 -23.00
N ASN A 84 37.83 2.36 -23.48
CA ASN A 84 37.23 2.19 -24.81
C ASN A 84 35.76 1.76 -24.68
N ALA A 85 34.97 1.94 -25.75
CA ALA A 85 33.52 1.73 -25.70
C ALA A 85 33.11 0.31 -25.29
N GLU A 86 33.90 -0.70 -25.67
CA GLU A 86 33.68 -2.10 -25.34
C GLU A 86 33.86 -2.36 -23.83
N THR A 87 34.96 -1.90 -23.24
CA THR A 87 35.20 -2.05 -21.79
C THR A 87 34.15 -1.32 -20.96
N VAL A 88 33.72 -0.13 -21.38
CA VAL A 88 32.64 0.60 -20.70
C VAL A 88 31.32 -0.16 -20.76
N MET A 89 31.01 -0.79 -21.89
CA MET A 89 29.79 -1.59 -22.05
C MET A 89 29.83 -2.85 -21.18
N ASP A 90 30.98 -3.51 -21.09
CA ASP A 90 31.16 -4.68 -20.22
C ASP A 90 30.99 -4.33 -18.75
N MET A 91 31.61 -3.24 -18.29
CA MET A 91 31.44 -2.72 -16.93
C MET A 91 29.97 -2.40 -16.62
N TYR A 92 29.25 -1.84 -17.58
CA TYR A 92 27.83 -1.51 -17.43
C TYR A 92 26.97 -2.76 -17.29
N VAL A 93 27.17 -3.76 -18.16
CA VAL A 93 26.45 -5.03 -18.10
C VAL A 93 26.74 -5.78 -16.81
N GLU A 94 27.99 -5.78 -16.35
CA GLU A 94 28.40 -6.41 -15.09
C GLU A 94 27.75 -5.71 -13.89
N SER A 95 27.79 -4.37 -13.86
CA SER A 95 27.11 -3.57 -12.83
C SER A 95 25.60 -3.84 -12.76
N ILE A 96 24.93 -3.97 -13.91
CA ILE A 96 23.51 -4.34 -13.96
C ILE A 96 23.27 -5.74 -13.41
N LYS A 97 24.13 -6.72 -13.76
CA LYS A 97 23.99 -8.09 -13.26
C LYS A 97 24.12 -8.14 -11.74
N GLU A 98 25.09 -7.44 -11.17
CA GLU A 98 25.25 -7.36 -9.72
C GLU A 98 24.06 -6.72 -9.03
N MET A 99 23.61 -5.56 -9.53
CA MET A 99 22.39 -4.93 -9.02
C MET A 99 21.17 -5.85 -9.14
N ALA A 100 21.03 -6.57 -10.25
CA ALA A 100 19.95 -7.51 -10.43
C ALA A 100 19.99 -8.64 -9.39
N ILE A 101 21.17 -9.19 -9.08
CA ILE A 101 21.33 -10.24 -8.05
C ILE A 101 20.91 -9.73 -6.66
N ILE A 102 21.12 -8.45 -6.35
CA ILE A 102 20.73 -7.85 -5.06
C ILE A 102 19.22 -7.53 -5.04
N VAL A 103 18.70 -6.93 -6.11
CA VAL A 103 17.32 -6.41 -6.17
C VAL A 103 16.29 -7.53 -6.39
N LEU A 104 16.62 -8.54 -7.19
CA LEU A 104 15.66 -9.56 -7.63
C LEU A 104 15.14 -10.42 -6.45
N PRO A 105 15.97 -10.90 -5.51
CA PRO A 105 15.49 -11.60 -4.31
C PRO A 105 14.55 -10.72 -3.49
N ILE A 106 14.90 -9.45 -3.29
CA ILE A 106 14.06 -8.49 -2.57
C ILE A 106 12.69 -8.36 -3.23
N MET A 107 12.65 -8.22 -4.56
CA MET A 107 11.38 -8.13 -5.29
C MET A 107 10.55 -9.41 -5.14
N VAL A 108 11.17 -10.59 -5.26
CA VAL A 108 10.48 -11.87 -5.13
C VAL A 108 9.85 -11.99 -3.74
N ILE A 109 10.60 -11.70 -2.68
CA ILE A 109 10.07 -11.73 -1.31
C ILE A 109 9.00 -10.66 -1.10
N ALA A 110 9.16 -9.45 -1.62
CA ALA A 110 8.15 -8.39 -1.52
C ALA A 110 6.83 -8.80 -2.21
N ILE A 111 6.91 -9.46 -3.37
CA ILE A 111 5.73 -10.02 -4.05
C ILE A 111 5.07 -11.08 -3.20
N ILE A 112 5.84 -12.05 -2.66
CA ILE A 112 5.31 -13.11 -1.80
C ILE A 112 4.65 -12.53 -0.54
N ALA A 113 5.32 -11.58 0.13
CA ALA A 113 4.81 -10.91 1.32
C ALA A 113 3.55 -10.09 1.02
N GLY A 114 3.51 -9.37 -0.10
CA GLY A 114 2.34 -8.62 -0.53
C GLY A 114 1.13 -9.52 -0.82
N ILE A 115 1.34 -10.63 -1.53
CA ILE A 115 0.30 -11.63 -1.78
C ILE A 115 -0.15 -12.27 -0.46
N GLY A 116 0.79 -12.67 0.40
CA GLY A 116 0.54 -13.30 1.69
C GLY A 116 -0.21 -12.40 2.67
N ALA A 117 0.13 -11.11 2.73
CA ALA A 117 -0.55 -10.13 3.59
C ALA A 117 -2.02 -9.93 3.16
N ASN A 118 -2.28 -9.82 1.85
CA ASN A 118 -3.64 -9.73 1.33
C ASN A 118 -4.42 -11.02 1.58
N PHE A 119 -3.77 -12.18 1.41
CA PHE A 119 -4.37 -13.48 1.69
C PHE A 119 -4.72 -13.65 3.18
N PHE A 120 -3.83 -13.28 4.09
CA PHE A 120 -4.08 -13.36 5.53
C PHE A 120 -5.20 -12.42 5.99
N GLN A 121 -5.31 -11.22 5.37
CA GLN A 121 -6.26 -10.22 5.80
C GLN A 121 -7.70 -10.48 5.32
N PHE A 122 -7.91 -11.08 4.14
CA PHE A 122 -9.25 -11.26 3.55
C PHE A 122 -9.56 -12.69 3.08
N GLY A 123 -8.55 -13.56 3.01
CA GLY A 123 -8.58 -14.82 2.27
C GLY A 123 -8.51 -14.60 0.76
N LEU A 124 -8.59 -15.69 -0.01
CA LEU A 124 -8.79 -15.64 -1.47
C LEU A 124 -10.16 -15.03 -1.77
N LEU A 125 -10.16 -13.81 -2.32
CA LEU A 125 -11.37 -13.07 -2.67
C LEU A 125 -11.29 -12.62 -4.12
N PHE A 126 -11.52 -13.57 -5.03
CA PHE A 126 -11.67 -13.28 -6.44
C PHE A 126 -13.03 -12.62 -6.69
N THR A 127 -13.02 -11.35 -7.07
CA THR A 127 -14.23 -10.64 -7.51
C THR A 127 -13.87 -9.75 -8.69
N THR A 128 -14.63 -9.90 -9.78
CA THR A 128 -14.51 -9.09 -10.99
C THR A 128 -15.31 -7.80 -10.89
N GLU A 129 -16.14 -7.65 -9.84
CA GLU A 129 -16.95 -6.45 -9.64
C GLU A 129 -16.13 -5.24 -9.17
N THR A 130 -15.01 -5.44 -8.46
CA THR A 130 -14.10 -4.35 -8.04
C THR A 130 -13.24 -3.80 -9.18
N LEU A 131 -13.04 -4.58 -10.25
CA LEU A 131 -12.33 -4.16 -11.46
C LEU A 131 -13.20 -3.30 -12.39
N LYS A 132 -14.52 -3.27 -12.17
CA LYS A 132 -15.39 -2.33 -12.90
C LYS A 132 -15.05 -0.91 -12.46
N ILE A 133 -14.62 -0.09 -13.41
CA ILE A 133 -14.39 1.35 -13.19
C ILE A 133 -15.73 1.97 -12.78
N ASP A 134 -15.89 2.21 -11.48
CA ASP A 134 -17.10 2.83 -10.95
C ASP A 134 -17.04 4.34 -11.19
N LEU A 135 -17.55 4.78 -12.34
CA LEU A 135 -17.64 6.20 -12.73
C LEU A 135 -18.29 7.07 -11.63
N LYS A 136 -19.16 6.49 -10.79
CA LYS A 136 -19.76 7.20 -9.65
C LYS A 136 -18.75 7.54 -8.56
N LYS A 137 -17.71 6.72 -8.32
CA LYS A 137 -16.63 7.05 -7.38
C LYS A 137 -15.75 8.18 -7.92
N TRP A 138 -15.49 8.19 -9.23
CA TRP A 138 -14.70 9.22 -9.89
C TRP A 138 -15.40 10.59 -9.86
N ILE A 139 -16.72 10.62 -10.07
CA ILE A 139 -17.55 11.83 -9.92
C ILE A 139 -17.61 12.30 -8.46
N ARG A 140 -17.59 11.38 -7.48
CA ARG A 140 -17.59 11.71 -6.04
C ARG A 140 -16.29 12.38 -5.59
N LEU A 141 -15.14 12.00 -6.16
CA LEU A 141 -13.85 12.66 -5.90
C LEU A 141 -13.82 14.10 -6.43
N LYS A 142 -14.52 14.40 -7.54
CA LYS A 142 -14.75 15.79 -7.98
C LYS A 142 -15.67 16.58 -7.05
N GLY A 143 -16.47 15.89 -6.22
CA GLY A 143 -17.35 16.48 -5.21
C GLY A 143 -16.66 16.88 -3.90
N SER A 144 -15.35 16.67 -3.76
CA SER A 144 -14.54 17.03 -2.58
C SER A 144 -14.55 18.53 -2.24
N LYS A 145 -15.03 19.38 -3.16
CA LYS A 145 -15.36 20.79 -2.87
C LYS A 145 -16.33 20.96 -1.69
N ARG A 146 -17.15 19.96 -1.35
CA ARG A 146 -18.07 20.02 -0.20
C ARG A 146 -17.39 19.79 1.15
N LEU A 147 -16.26 19.08 1.21
CA LEU A 147 -15.49 18.90 2.45
C LEU A 147 -14.69 20.16 2.80
N PHE A 148 -14.22 20.90 1.79
CA PHE A 148 -13.52 22.17 1.98
C PHE A 148 -14.46 23.27 2.53
N LEU A 149 -15.72 23.29 2.08
CA LEU A 149 -16.72 24.26 2.55
C LEU A 149 -17.11 24.07 4.03
N TYR A 150 -17.11 22.83 4.53
CA TYR A 150 -17.41 22.56 5.95
C TYR A 150 -16.28 23.00 6.90
N VAL A 151 -15.02 22.95 6.46
CA VAL A 151 -13.87 23.43 7.26
C VAL A 151 -13.81 24.96 7.28
N GLN A 152 -14.25 25.62 6.21
CA GLN A 152 -14.23 27.08 6.12
C GLN A 152 -15.46 27.76 6.74
N SER A 153 -16.56 27.04 7.01
CA SER A 153 -17.73 27.57 7.72
C SER A 153 -17.68 27.39 9.24
N SER A 154 -16.57 26.86 9.79
CA SER A 154 -16.35 26.65 11.23
C SER A 154 -15.11 27.37 11.75
N ILE A 155 -14.64 28.39 11.01
CA ILE A 155 -13.71 29.44 11.47
C ILE A 155 -14.46 30.76 11.31
#